data_AF-A0A9D1JT29-F1
#
_entry.id   AF-A0A9D1JT29-F1
#
_cell.length_a   1.000
_cell.length_b   1.000
_cell.length_c   1.000
_cell.angle_alpha   90.00
_cell.angle_beta   90.00
_cell.angle_gamma   90.00
#
_symmetry.space_group_name_H-M   'P 1'
#
loop_
_entity.id
_entity.type
_entity.pdbx_description
1 polymer ?
#
loop_
_entity_poly.entity_id
_entity_poly.type
_entity_poly.pdbx_seq_one_letter_code
_entity_poly.pdbx_strand_id
1 'polypeptide(L)'
;MKKWIHRVLMVLSILVLINGFFVARQQKLAEKMIRLHVVAASDQEIDQEIKLLVRDVVLQETSHLLEGETDPRAALAQGLSSIETVANQCLQSLGCRETAKVTLQKELFPTREYDSFTLPAGTYTALRVTIGTGQGHNWWCVVFPSLCLSATSEEFEQAAQCAGLTEQEVEWITNKDDCRLSFKSLELFYDLQQLFS
;
A
#
# COMPACT_ATOMS: atom_id res chain seq x y z
N MET A 1 -38.06 -15.62 24.31
CA MET A 1 -36.64 -16.02 24.19
C MET A 1 -36.23 -16.34 22.74
N LYS A 2 -36.87 -17.28 22.02
CA LYS A 2 -36.52 -17.62 20.62
C LYS A 2 -36.55 -16.45 19.62
N LYS A 3 -37.51 -15.51 19.73
CA LYS A 3 -37.63 -14.39 18.77
C LYS A 3 -36.44 -13.40 18.79
N TRP A 4 -35.76 -13.24 19.92
CA TRP A 4 -34.57 -12.39 20.01
C TRP A 4 -33.35 -13.05 19.36
N ILE A 5 -33.21 -14.37 19.49
CA ILE A 5 -32.13 -15.14 18.83
C ILE A 5 -32.21 -14.98 17.31
N HIS A 6 -33.40 -15.07 16.70
CA HIS A 6 -33.57 -14.88 15.26
C HIS A 6 -33.24 -13.44 14.82
N ARG A 7 -33.57 -12.43 15.66
CA ARG A 7 -33.22 -11.03 15.38
C ARG A 7 -31.70 -10.80 15.45
N VAL A 8 -31.04 -11.38 16.46
CA VAL A 8 -29.57 -11.32 16.59
C VAL A 8 -28.88 -12.01 15.42
N LEU A 9 -29.33 -13.22 15.05
CA LEU A 9 -28.78 -13.95 13.89
C LEU A 9 -29.00 -13.20 12.58
N MET A 10 -30.16 -12.57 12.40
CA MET A 10 -30.46 -11.74 11.23
C MET A 10 -29.52 -10.54 11.15
N VAL A 11 -29.33 -9.80 12.25
CA VAL A 11 -28.40 -8.66 12.30
C VAL A 11 -26.96 -9.11 12.03
N LEU A 12 -26.52 -10.22 12.63
CA LEU A 12 -25.18 -10.76 12.39
C LEU A 12 -24.99 -11.14 10.92
N SER A 13 -25.99 -11.80 10.30
CA SER A 13 -25.91 -12.14 8.87
C SER A 13 -25.82 -10.91 7.98
N ILE A 14 -26.54 -9.83 8.29
CA ILE A 14 -26.47 -8.57 7.55
C ILE A 14 -25.08 -7.95 7.69
N LEU A 15 -24.51 -7.94 8.91
CA LEU A 15 -23.15 -7.45 9.14
C LEU A 15 -22.10 -8.25 8.37
N VAL A 16 -22.23 -9.58 8.32
CA VAL A 16 -21.34 -10.44 7.53
C VAL A 16 -21.45 -10.13 6.03
N LEU A 17 -22.67 -9.96 5.50
CA LEU A 17 -22.87 -9.61 4.09
C LEU A 17 -22.29 -8.25 3.73
N ILE A 18 -22.48 -7.24 4.59
CA ILE A 18 -21.93 -5.90 4.39
C ILE A 18 -20.39 -5.93 4.42
N ASN A 19 -19.80 -6.65 5.37
CA ASN A 19 -18.34 -6.81 5.42
C ASN A 19 -17.80 -7.54 4.19
N GLY A 20 -18.47 -8.62 3.75
CA GLY A 20 -18.09 -9.33 2.53
C GLY A 20 -18.11 -8.43 1.29
N PHE A 21 -19.10 -7.53 1.18
CA PHE A 21 -19.15 -6.53 0.12
C PHE A 21 -17.95 -5.56 0.17
N PHE A 22 -17.63 -5.03 1.36
CA PHE A 22 -16.48 -4.14 1.52
C PHE A 22 -15.14 -4.83 1.25
N VAL A 23 -14.96 -6.08 1.71
CA VAL A 23 -13.76 -6.88 1.42
C VAL A 23 -13.63 -7.11 -0.08
N ALA A 24 -14.71 -7.49 -0.77
CA ALA A 24 -14.68 -7.70 -2.21
C ALA A 24 -14.36 -6.42 -2.99
N ARG A 25 -14.88 -5.27 -2.57
CA ARG A 25 -14.56 -3.96 -3.15
C ARG A 25 -13.09 -3.59 -2.89
N GLN A 26 -12.60 -3.79 -1.67
CA GLN A 26 -11.20 -3.55 -1.30
C GLN A 26 -10.25 -4.43 -2.12
N GLN A 27 -10.59 -5.70 -2.32
CA GLN A 27 -9.74 -6.62 -3.08
C GLN A 27 -9.60 -6.18 -4.54
N LYS A 28 -10.70 -5.75 -5.19
CA LYS A 28 -10.66 -5.21 -6.55
C LYS A 28 -9.76 -3.97 -6.65
N LEU A 29 -9.84 -3.08 -5.66
CA LEU A 29 -8.95 -1.91 -5.58
C LEU A 29 -7.48 -2.35 -5.41
N ALA A 30 -7.21 -3.28 -4.49
CA ALA A 30 -5.87 -3.80 -4.22
C ALA A 30 -5.24 -4.49 -5.45
N GLU A 31 -6.05 -5.14 -6.30
CA GLU A 31 -5.62 -5.75 -7.56
C GLU A 31 -5.23 -4.75 -8.65
N LYS A 32 -5.57 -3.47 -8.50
CA LYS A 32 -5.13 -2.40 -9.41
C LYS A 32 -3.89 -1.66 -8.91
N MET A 33 -3.43 -1.99 -7.70
CA MET A 33 -2.38 -1.23 -7.02
C MET A 33 -1.14 -2.08 -6.73
N ILE A 34 0.00 -1.40 -6.70
CA ILE A 34 1.25 -1.93 -6.17
C ILE A 34 1.75 -0.93 -5.13
N ARG A 35 1.89 -1.38 -3.89
CA ARG A 35 2.27 -0.52 -2.76
C ARG A 35 3.77 -0.56 -2.54
N LEU A 36 4.33 0.55 -2.05
CA LEU A 36 5.73 0.63 -1.61
C LEU A 36 5.78 0.36 -0.10
N HIS A 37 6.71 -0.48 0.33
CA HIS A 37 7.04 -0.65 1.73
C HIS A 37 8.56 -0.55 1.92
N VAL A 38 9.04 0.54 2.52
CA VAL A 38 10.46 0.72 2.82
C VAL A 38 10.69 0.58 4.32
N VAL A 39 11.60 -0.31 4.71
CA VAL A 39 11.96 -0.57 6.11
C VAL A 39 13.39 -0.11 6.34
N ALA A 40 13.59 0.77 7.33
CA ALA A 40 14.91 1.28 7.69
C ALA A 40 15.74 0.22 8.44
N ALA A 41 17.05 0.43 8.51
CA ALA A 41 17.94 -0.43 9.28
C ALA A 41 17.61 -0.39 10.78
N SER A 42 17.40 0.81 11.34
CA SER A 42 16.97 1.03 12.73
C SER A 42 16.08 2.28 12.87
N ASP A 43 15.71 2.59 14.12
CA ASP A 43 14.91 3.77 14.48
C ASP A 43 15.74 5.04 14.73
N GLN A 44 17.05 4.98 14.53
CA GLN A 44 17.89 6.17 14.60
C GLN A 44 17.49 7.17 13.52
N GLU A 45 17.55 8.46 13.85
CA GLU A 45 17.19 9.56 12.94
C GLU A 45 17.92 9.45 11.59
N ILE A 46 19.22 9.14 11.61
CA ILE A 46 20.02 8.95 10.40
C ILE A 46 19.49 7.82 9.49
N ASP A 47 19.06 6.69 10.07
CA ASP A 47 18.52 5.56 9.31
C ASP A 47 17.13 5.90 8.75
N GLN A 48 16.37 6.72 9.46
CA GLN A 48 15.09 7.23 8.99
C GLN A 48 15.28 8.20 7.83
N GLU A 49 16.27 9.10 7.88
CA GLU A 49 16.61 10.00 6.77
C GLU A 49 17.10 9.23 5.54
N ILE A 50 18.02 8.28 5.73
CA ILE A 50 18.52 7.41 4.66
C ILE A 50 17.36 6.67 3.99
N LYS A 51 16.39 6.16 4.76
CA LYS A 51 15.18 5.51 4.23
C LYS A 51 14.40 6.43 3.29
N LEU A 52 14.25 7.72 3.62
CA LEU A 52 13.51 8.67 2.78
C LEU A 52 14.25 8.93 1.46
N LEU A 53 15.58 9.01 1.49
CA LEU A 53 16.40 9.14 0.27
C LEU A 53 16.32 7.90 -0.61
N VAL A 54 16.41 6.70 -0.01
CA VAL A 54 16.25 5.42 -0.72
C VAL A 54 14.84 5.31 -1.32
N ARG A 55 13.81 5.73 -0.59
CA ARG A 55 12.43 5.81 -1.09
C ARG A 55 12.36 6.67 -2.34
N ASP A 56 12.96 7.86 -2.34
CA ASP A 56 12.83 8.80 -3.45
C ASP A 56 13.48 8.26 -4.74
N VAL A 57 14.69 7.69 -4.65
CA VAL A 57 15.34 7.09 -5.83
C VAL A 57 14.59 5.85 -6.34
N VAL A 58 13.98 5.06 -5.44
CA VAL A 58 13.16 3.91 -5.82
C VAL A 58 11.87 4.36 -6.50
N LEU A 59 11.20 5.40 -5.99
CA LEU A 59 10.01 5.96 -6.63
C LEU A 59 10.31 6.50 -8.03
N GLN A 60 11.47 7.15 -8.21
CA GLN A 60 11.91 7.64 -9.51
C GLN A 60 12.16 6.48 -10.50
N GLU A 61 12.94 5.47 -10.09
CA GLU A 61 13.25 4.31 -10.94
C GLU A 61 11.98 3.53 -11.31
N THR A 62 11.10 3.30 -10.34
CA THR A 62 9.83 2.61 -10.58
C THR A 62 8.90 3.41 -11.48
N SER A 63 8.85 4.73 -11.37
CA SER A 63 8.08 5.57 -12.29
C SER A 63 8.56 5.42 -13.72
N HIS A 64 9.88 5.39 -13.95
CA HIS A 64 10.46 5.18 -15.28
C HIS A 64 10.15 3.77 -15.82
N LEU A 65 10.28 2.74 -14.99
CA LEU A 65 9.98 1.35 -15.38
C LEU A 65 8.50 1.10 -15.68
N LEU A 66 7.61 1.93 -15.17
CA LEU A 66 6.16 1.79 -15.31
C LEU A 66 5.57 2.69 -16.41
N GLU A 67 6.37 3.58 -16.99
CA GLU A 67 5.91 4.51 -18.00
C GLU A 67 5.49 3.77 -19.29
N GLY A 68 4.21 3.89 -19.65
CA GLY A 68 3.66 3.23 -20.85
C GLY A 68 3.44 1.72 -20.70
N GLU A 69 3.68 1.14 -19.53
CA GLU A 69 3.53 -0.29 -19.31
C GLU A 69 2.08 -0.72 -19.12
N THR A 70 1.74 -1.88 -19.70
CA THR A 70 0.39 -2.46 -19.63
C THR A 70 0.25 -3.49 -18.51
N ASP A 71 1.37 -4.12 -18.10
CA ASP A 71 1.44 -5.00 -16.93
C ASP A 71 2.49 -4.47 -15.93
N PRO A 72 2.10 -3.54 -15.05
CA PRO A 72 2.97 -2.98 -14.02
C PRO A 72 3.65 -4.02 -13.12
N ARG A 73 3.01 -5.18 -12.90
CA ARG A 73 3.57 -6.23 -12.05
C ARG A 73 4.70 -6.95 -12.76
N ALA A 74 4.51 -7.30 -14.03
CA ALA A 74 5.55 -7.92 -14.84
C ALA A 74 6.74 -6.98 -15.02
N ALA A 75 6.48 -5.69 -15.31
CA ALA A 75 7.52 -4.67 -15.45
C ALA A 75 8.38 -4.54 -14.18
N LEU A 76 7.74 -4.40 -13.00
CA LEU A 76 8.47 -4.34 -11.74
C LEU A 76 9.21 -5.64 -11.42
N ALA A 77 8.60 -6.80 -11.67
CA ALA A 77 9.24 -8.10 -11.43
C ALA A 77 10.53 -8.26 -12.26
N GLN A 78 10.53 -7.81 -13.50
CA GLN A 78 11.72 -7.81 -14.37
C GLN A 78 12.73 -6.73 -13.94
N GLY A 79 12.25 -5.58 -13.48
CA GLY A 79 13.06 -4.45 -13.02
C GLY A 79 13.62 -4.55 -11.60
N LEU A 80 13.31 -5.60 -10.83
CA LEU A 80 13.73 -5.73 -9.42
C LEU A 80 15.23 -5.52 -9.21
N SER A 81 16.06 -6.09 -10.10
CA SER A 81 17.52 -5.94 -10.04
C SER A 81 17.97 -4.49 -10.26
N SER A 82 17.31 -3.77 -11.18
CA SER A 82 17.59 -2.34 -11.43
C SER A 82 17.24 -1.51 -10.20
N ILE A 83 16.05 -1.73 -9.63
CA ILE A 83 15.57 -1.01 -8.44
C ILE A 83 16.50 -1.28 -7.24
N GLU A 84 16.90 -2.53 -7.03
CA GLU A 84 17.86 -2.89 -5.98
C GLU A 84 19.23 -2.24 -6.20
N THR A 85 19.68 -2.16 -7.44
CA THR A 85 20.94 -1.49 -7.79
C THR A 85 20.89 0.01 -7.47
N VAL A 86 19.83 0.71 -7.87
CA VAL A 86 19.65 2.14 -7.61
C VAL A 86 19.56 2.42 -6.10
N ALA A 87 18.82 1.60 -5.35
CA ALA A 87 18.75 1.71 -3.90
C ALA A 87 20.13 1.55 -3.24
N ASN A 88 20.91 0.56 -3.66
CA ASN A 88 22.26 0.34 -3.13
C ASN A 88 23.27 1.42 -3.56
N GLN A 89 23.15 1.98 -4.77
CA GLN A 89 23.96 3.12 -5.20
C GLN A 89 23.69 4.36 -4.34
N CYS A 90 22.44 4.61 -3.96
CA CYS A 90 22.07 5.67 -3.02
C CYS A 90 22.70 5.44 -1.64
N LEU A 91 22.65 4.22 -1.10
CA LEU A 91 23.30 3.89 0.17
C LEU A 91 24.82 4.12 0.12
N GLN A 92 25.47 3.70 -0.97
CA GLN A 92 26.91 3.86 -1.16
C GLN A 92 27.33 5.33 -1.27
N SER A 93 26.57 6.16 -1.97
CA SER A 93 26.88 7.59 -2.11
C SER A 93 26.76 8.35 -0.78
N LEU A 94 25.94 7.86 0.14
CA LEU A 94 25.80 8.37 1.51
C LEU A 94 26.87 7.82 2.47
N GLY A 95 27.77 6.94 2.01
CA GLY A 95 28.77 6.28 2.85
C GLY A 95 28.18 5.24 3.80
N CYS A 96 26.93 4.81 3.56
CA CYS A 96 26.28 3.77 4.35
C CYS A 96 26.88 2.40 4.03
N ARG A 97 27.12 1.58 5.07
CA ARG A 97 27.68 0.23 4.93
C ARG A 97 26.62 -0.86 4.76
N GLU A 98 25.38 -0.52 5.07
CA GLU A 98 24.23 -1.42 4.88
C GLU A 98 23.90 -1.56 3.39
N THR A 99 23.20 -2.63 3.05
CA THR A 99 22.64 -2.84 1.71
C THR A 99 21.11 -2.86 1.77
N ALA A 100 20.48 -2.53 0.65
CA ALA A 100 19.05 -2.68 0.44
C ALA A 100 18.78 -3.99 -0.30
N LYS A 101 17.72 -4.69 0.12
CA LYS A 101 17.13 -5.82 -0.61
C LYS A 101 15.74 -5.46 -1.09
N VAL A 102 15.43 -5.73 -2.36
CA VAL A 102 14.14 -5.41 -2.97
C VAL A 102 13.41 -6.67 -3.38
N THR A 103 12.14 -6.80 -2.97
CA THR A 103 11.30 -7.96 -3.30
C THR A 103 9.90 -7.53 -3.70
N LEU A 104 9.27 -8.27 -4.62
CA LEU A 104 7.86 -8.14 -4.93
C LEU A 104 7.08 -9.30 -4.30
N GLN A 105 6.21 -9.00 -3.33
CA GLN A 105 5.47 -10.04 -2.59
C GLN A 105 4.06 -9.59 -2.22
N LYS A 106 3.22 -10.53 -1.75
CA LYS A 106 1.95 -10.18 -1.08
C LYS A 106 2.22 -9.89 0.38
N GLU A 107 1.74 -8.76 0.87
CA GLU A 107 1.95 -8.32 2.25
C GLU A 107 0.69 -7.64 2.78
N LEU A 108 0.43 -7.78 4.09
CA LEU A 108 -0.67 -7.12 4.76
C LEU A 108 -0.25 -5.69 5.13
N PHE A 109 -1.07 -4.72 4.71
CA PHE A 109 -0.91 -3.32 5.05
C PHE A 109 -1.99 -2.94 6.05
N PRO A 110 -1.69 -2.10 7.06
CA PRO A 110 -2.71 -1.44 7.83
C PRO A 110 -3.39 -0.34 6.98
N THR A 111 -4.48 0.22 7.49
CA THR A 111 -5.07 1.44 6.92
C THR A 111 -4.02 2.55 6.96
N ARG A 112 -3.90 3.29 5.85
CA ARG A 112 -2.95 4.41 5.73
C ARG A 112 -3.68 5.63 5.22
N GLU A 113 -3.59 6.69 6.01
CA GLU A 113 -4.01 8.04 5.65
C GLU A 113 -2.81 8.76 5.02
N TYR A 114 -3.02 9.28 3.82
CA TYR A 114 -2.14 10.22 3.12
C TYR A 114 -2.84 11.58 3.08
N ASP A 115 -2.13 12.62 2.68
CA ASP A 115 -2.68 13.99 2.64
C ASP A 115 -3.94 14.06 1.77
N SER A 116 -3.89 13.43 0.59
CA SER A 116 -4.96 13.50 -0.43
C SER A 116 -5.94 12.32 -0.40
N PHE A 117 -5.59 11.17 0.19
CA PHE A 117 -6.41 9.95 0.12
C PHE A 117 -6.13 8.99 1.28
N THR A 118 -7.01 8.03 1.50
CA THR A 118 -6.86 6.97 2.50
C THR A 118 -7.00 5.60 1.85
N LEU A 119 -6.09 4.68 2.16
CA LEU A 119 -6.17 3.29 1.71
C LEU A 119 -6.53 2.37 2.87
N PRO A 120 -7.48 1.43 2.67
CA PRO A 120 -7.88 0.49 3.71
C PRO A 120 -6.76 -0.50 4.05
N ALA A 121 -6.87 -1.10 5.24
CA ALA A 121 -6.12 -2.30 5.56
C ALA A 121 -6.42 -3.43 4.56
N GLY A 122 -5.43 -4.29 4.31
CA GLY A 122 -5.60 -5.51 3.55
C GLY A 122 -4.34 -6.01 2.87
N THR A 123 -4.47 -7.07 2.08
CA THR A 123 -3.33 -7.73 1.42
C THR A 123 -3.10 -7.13 0.04
N TYR A 124 -1.94 -6.52 -0.16
CA TYR A 124 -1.55 -5.87 -1.41
C TYR A 124 -0.35 -6.57 -2.05
N THR A 125 -0.18 -6.38 -3.36
CA THR A 125 1.15 -6.57 -3.96
C THR A 125 2.04 -5.42 -3.49
N ALA A 126 3.18 -5.75 -2.91
CA ALA A 126 4.09 -4.82 -2.29
C ALA A 126 5.49 -4.94 -2.91
N LEU A 127 6.01 -3.81 -3.38
CA LEU A 127 7.43 -3.63 -3.61
C LEU A 127 8.06 -3.31 -2.25
N ARG A 128 8.69 -4.31 -1.64
CA ARG A 128 9.31 -4.18 -0.32
C ARG A 128 10.80 -3.91 -0.48
N VAL A 129 11.27 -2.83 0.13
CA VAL A 129 12.68 -2.43 0.21
C VAL A 129 13.11 -2.55 1.67
N THR A 130 14.01 -3.48 1.97
CA THR A 130 14.53 -3.69 3.33
C THR A 130 15.97 -3.22 3.38
N ILE A 131 16.25 -2.19 4.18
CA ILE A 131 17.60 -1.65 4.37
C ILE A 131 18.23 -2.32 5.59
N GLY A 132 19.43 -2.89 5.41
CA GLY A 132 20.16 -3.57 6.47
C GLY A 132 19.35 -4.68 7.13
N THR A 133 19.28 -4.66 8.47
CA THR A 133 18.52 -5.65 9.25
C THR A 133 17.00 -5.46 9.20
N GLY A 134 16.51 -4.32 8.68
CA GLY A 134 15.07 -4.05 8.56
C GLY A 134 14.33 -3.97 9.89
N GLN A 135 14.95 -3.41 10.94
CA GLN A 135 14.35 -3.30 12.28
C GLN A 135 13.73 -1.93 12.54
N GLY A 136 13.93 -0.96 11.64
CA GLY A 136 13.43 0.38 11.82
C GLY A 136 11.97 0.56 11.44
N HIS A 137 11.45 1.76 11.69
CA HIS A 137 10.08 2.12 11.32
C HIS A 137 9.80 1.94 9.83
N ASN A 138 8.59 1.50 9.54
CA ASN A 138 8.07 1.31 8.19
C ASN A 138 7.72 2.65 7.53
N TRP A 139 7.99 2.76 6.24
CA TRP A 139 7.44 3.80 5.35
C TRP A 139 6.56 3.14 4.29
N TRP A 140 5.38 3.70 4.06
CA TRP A 140 4.35 3.11 3.20
C TRP A 140 3.94 4.09 2.10
N CYS A 141 3.83 3.62 0.87
CA CYS A 141 3.39 4.43 -0.27
C CYS A 141 2.64 3.59 -1.31
N VAL A 142 2.33 4.20 -2.45
CA VAL A 142 1.82 3.57 -3.66
C VAL A 142 2.80 3.84 -4.80
N VAL A 143 3.31 2.76 -5.40
CA VAL A 143 4.18 2.82 -6.58
C VAL A 143 3.35 2.85 -7.86
N PHE A 144 2.32 2.02 -7.92
CA PHE A 144 1.39 1.98 -9.04
C PHE A 144 -0.07 2.06 -8.53
N PRO A 145 -0.89 3.00 -9.03
CA PRO A 145 -0.48 4.18 -9.79
C PRO A 145 0.57 5.01 -9.05
N SER A 146 1.30 5.89 -9.74
CA SER A 146 2.37 6.75 -9.18
C SER A 146 1.83 7.90 -8.29
N LEU A 147 0.86 7.58 -7.42
CA LEU A 147 0.13 8.53 -6.58
C LEU A 147 1.02 9.26 -5.57
N CYS A 148 2.16 8.66 -5.19
CA CYS A 148 3.11 9.28 -4.28
C CYS A 148 3.99 10.36 -4.92
N LEU A 149 3.97 10.49 -6.25
CA LEU A 149 4.66 11.55 -6.98
C LEU A 149 3.72 12.71 -7.34
N SER A 150 2.41 12.54 -7.16
CA SER A 150 1.42 13.60 -7.41
C SER A 150 1.53 14.68 -6.34
N ALA A 151 1.76 15.93 -6.76
CA ALA A 151 1.86 17.08 -5.89
C ALA A 151 0.51 17.76 -5.64
N THR A 152 -0.46 17.55 -6.56
CA THR A 152 -1.80 18.14 -6.48
C THR A 152 -2.91 17.09 -6.51
N SER A 153 -4.12 17.47 -6.07
CA SER A 153 -5.31 16.61 -6.19
C SER A 153 -5.67 16.29 -7.63
N GLU A 154 -5.47 17.24 -8.56
CA GLU A 154 -5.73 17.04 -9.99
C GLU A 154 -4.76 16.02 -10.60
N GLU A 155 -3.47 16.13 -10.29
CA GLU A 155 -2.45 15.15 -10.71
C GLU A 155 -2.72 13.76 -10.13
N PHE A 156 -3.21 13.70 -8.89
CA PHE A 156 -3.61 12.45 -8.25
C PHE A 156 -4.78 11.79 -8.98
N GLU A 157 -5.86 12.54 -9.24
CA GLU A 157 -7.04 12.03 -9.94
C GLU A 157 -6.68 11.56 -11.35
N GLN A 158 -5.87 12.35 -12.07
CA GLN A 158 -5.39 11.99 -13.40
C GLN A 158 -4.55 10.71 -13.38
N ALA A 159 -3.58 10.60 -12.46
CA ALA A 159 -2.75 9.40 -12.33
C ALA A 159 -3.58 8.16 -11.97
N ALA A 160 -4.56 8.30 -11.08
CA ALA A 160 -5.48 7.23 -10.72
C ALA A 160 -6.33 6.77 -11.92
N GLN A 161 -6.92 7.70 -12.66
CA GLN A 161 -7.76 7.41 -13.82
C GLN A 161 -6.96 6.79 -14.98
N CYS A 162 -5.77 7.32 -15.28
CA CYS A 162 -4.87 6.76 -16.28
C CYS A 162 -4.45 5.31 -15.95
N ALA A 163 -4.37 4.96 -14.67
CA ALA A 163 -4.09 3.61 -14.20
C ALA A 163 -5.34 2.72 -14.07
N GLY A 164 -6.51 3.18 -14.54
CA GLY A 164 -7.75 2.39 -14.59
C GLY A 164 -8.53 2.32 -13.28
N LEU A 165 -8.29 3.24 -12.34
CA LEU A 165 -9.21 3.46 -11.23
C LEU A 165 -10.45 4.18 -11.74
N THR A 166 -11.63 3.74 -11.30
CA THR A 166 -12.90 4.39 -11.64
C THR A 166 -13.09 5.63 -10.78
N GLU A 167 -13.93 6.57 -11.23
CA GLU A 167 -14.31 7.75 -10.44
C GLU A 167 -14.85 7.34 -9.06
N GLN A 168 -15.65 6.27 -8.98
CA GLN A 168 -16.18 5.75 -7.71
C GLN A 168 -15.11 5.13 -6.80
N GLU A 169 -14.01 4.62 -7.35
CA GLU A 169 -12.88 4.11 -6.57
C GLU A 169 -12.05 5.28 -6.02
N VAL A 170 -11.83 6.31 -6.83
CA VAL A 170 -11.14 7.54 -6.45
C VAL A 170 -11.93 8.29 -5.37
N GLU A 171 -13.23 8.52 -5.60
CA GLU A 171 -14.13 9.16 -4.64
C GLU A 171 -14.18 8.41 -3.31
N TRP A 172 -14.19 7.07 -3.36
CA TRP A 172 -14.16 6.26 -2.15
C TRP A 172 -12.90 6.58 -1.35
N ILE A 173 -11.71 6.47 -1.93
CA ILE A 173 -10.46 6.66 -1.18
C ILE A 173 -10.18 8.13 -0.80
N THR A 174 -10.82 9.11 -1.42
CA THR A 174 -10.63 10.55 -1.08
C THR A 174 -11.66 11.07 -0.07
N ASN A 175 -12.86 10.48 0.00
CA ASN A 175 -13.92 10.92 0.91
C ASN A 175 -13.71 10.36 2.34
N LYS A 176 -13.09 11.16 3.21
CA LYS A 176 -12.65 10.77 4.56
C LYS A 176 -13.77 10.28 5.49
N ASP A 177 -14.97 10.85 5.42
CA ASP A 177 -16.04 10.55 6.38
C ASP A 177 -16.69 9.18 6.12
N ASP A 178 -17.00 8.87 4.87
CA ASP A 178 -17.59 7.57 4.49
C ASP A 178 -16.56 6.43 4.55
N CYS A 179 -15.29 6.73 4.29
CA CYS A 179 -14.22 5.73 4.33
C CYS A 179 -13.96 5.19 5.73
N ARG A 180 -13.94 6.05 6.74
CA ARG A 180 -13.47 5.70 8.08
C ARG A 180 -14.21 4.52 8.70
N LEU A 181 -15.54 4.49 8.57
CA LEU A 181 -16.36 3.38 9.11
C LEU A 181 -16.11 2.08 8.36
N SER A 182 -16.06 2.13 7.02
CA SER A 182 -15.81 0.95 6.19
C SER A 182 -14.39 0.38 6.38
N PHE A 183 -13.40 1.24 6.62
CA PHE A 183 -12.03 0.81 6.83
C PHE A 183 -11.82 0.25 8.23
N LYS A 184 -12.51 0.80 9.24
CA LYS A 184 -12.51 0.23 10.59
C LYS A 184 -13.08 -1.19 10.62
N SER A 185 -14.12 -1.46 9.83
CA SER A 185 -14.68 -2.81 9.75
C SER A 185 -13.72 -3.80 9.07
N LEU A 186 -12.99 -3.34 8.04
CA LEU A 186 -11.94 -4.13 7.39
C LEU A 186 -10.77 -4.43 8.34
N GLU A 187 -10.28 -3.44 9.10
CA GLU A 187 -9.25 -3.63 10.12
C GLU A 187 -9.64 -4.72 11.12
N LEU A 188 -10.85 -4.63 11.70
CA LEU A 188 -11.36 -5.62 12.64
C LEU A 188 -11.44 -7.02 12.01
N PHE A 189 -11.83 -7.11 10.74
CA PHE A 189 -11.86 -8.38 10.03
C PHE A 189 -10.46 -8.99 9.89
N TYR A 190 -9.46 -8.19 9.51
CA TYR A 190 -8.08 -8.67 9.37
C TYR A 190 -7.45 -9.02 10.72
N ASP A 191 -7.69 -8.23 11.77
CA ASP A 191 -7.24 -8.51 13.13
C ASP A 191 -7.81 -9.86 13.63
N LEU A 192 -9.11 -10.10 13.39
CA LEU A 192 -9.75 -11.38 13.70
C LEU A 192 -9.13 -12.52 12.89
N GLN A 193 -8.90 -12.33 11.59
CA GLN A 193 -8.31 -13.37 10.75
C GLN A 193 -6.91 -13.77 11.24
N GLN A 194 -6.09 -12.81 11.68
CA GLN A 194 -4.77 -13.07 12.27
C GLN A 194 -4.83 -13.83 13.59
N LEU A 195 -5.86 -13.62 14.42
CA LEU A 195 -6.02 -14.36 15.68
C LEU A 195 -6.36 -15.85 15.47
N PHE A 196 -6.89 -16.22 14.31
CA PHE A 196 -7.32 -17.58 13.99
C PHE A 196 -6.40 -18.31 12.97
N SER A 197 -5.32 -17.68 12.51
CA SER A 197 -4.30 -18.28 11.63
C SER A 197 -3.03 -18.63 12.41
#